data_AF-A0A8J6CZH2-F1
#
_entry.id   AF-A0A8J6CZH2-F1
#
_cell.length_a   1.000
_cell.length_b   1.000
_cell.length_c   1.000
_cell.angle_alpha   90.00
_cell.angle_beta   90.00
_cell.angle_gamma   90.00
#
_symmetry.space_group_name_H-M   'P 1'
#
loop_
_entity.id
_entity.type
_entity.pdbx_description
1 polymer ?
#
loop_
_entity_poly.entity_id
_entity_poly.type
_entity_poly.pdbx_seq_one_letter_code
_entity_poly.pdbx_strand_id
1 'polypeptide(L)'
;MEMDNENESHHKSVQQITHPFHEEHPLVLVAEQSNIEGLKAYCHGCGELLSAPCFTCLHCNYHLHKQCAKAPLSLRNHPLHPQHLRYGLLLQQRPHPDDDCVYGCALCKEKQLTKKDCKICFKEVKLDRGSYSCGKSGCNYVVHVNCVLENDRLYEVIEEEKQCEELYEKSIQSSIIRVIEVNEAGEATKIEHFSHQHCLVLADKMEEEIDQKCDGCVLSVSTLFYYCSECPFFLHKTCAELPRIKQHWFHQSNSTLYFNKVQYCDFCNQSCSGFFYKIDKWWHMCIRCAKVADIIECEGHQHFLFYDFKRREKCNGCGNKCRFGAFRCGECRFALDFGCLTLPHSALHKIDEHMLKLTYDDDKEQSYCDICERERDPRLWYYSCSICDTTAHPECVLGQFPFVKDGVTFPYYHNHHHDLNFLERLRAILNALIVESFAKKTFSNVKSLHATILPIANVGINKSKALW
;
A
#
# COMPACT_ATOMS: atom_id res chain seq x y z
N MET A 1 -75.00 -10.90 3.61
CA MET A 1 -74.77 -11.80 4.75
C MET A 1 -73.93 -12.94 4.21
N GLU A 2 -72.68 -13.20 4.57
CA GLU A 2 -71.66 -12.70 5.51
C GLU A 2 -70.35 -13.21 4.86
N MET A 3 -69.40 -12.32 4.53
CA MET A 3 -68.16 -12.08 5.28
C MET A 3 -67.26 -13.32 5.43
N ASP A 4 -66.20 -13.27 4.63
CA ASP A 4 -65.02 -14.13 4.61
C ASP A 4 -64.32 -14.23 5.97
N ASN A 5 -63.73 -15.38 6.25
CA ASN A 5 -62.66 -15.49 7.24
C ASN A 5 -61.65 -16.55 6.79
N GLU A 6 -60.77 -16.15 5.87
CA GLU A 6 -59.52 -16.85 5.57
C GLU A 6 -58.57 -16.64 6.75
N ASN A 7 -58.47 -17.65 7.61
CA ASN A 7 -57.47 -17.70 8.68
C ASN A 7 -56.25 -18.47 8.14
N GLU A 8 -55.47 -17.85 7.24
CA GLU A 8 -54.17 -18.40 6.82
C GLU A 8 -53.10 -18.03 7.85
N SER A 9 -52.60 -19.07 8.52
CA SER A 9 -51.52 -19.01 9.49
C SER A 9 -50.18 -18.70 8.82
N HIS A 10 -49.77 -17.43 8.85
CA HIS A 10 -48.38 -17.07 8.55
C HIS A 10 -47.45 -17.51 9.70
N HIS A 11 -47.00 -18.76 9.65
CA HIS A 11 -45.88 -19.25 10.46
C HIS A 11 -44.57 -18.65 9.91
N LYS A 12 -44.28 -17.37 10.21
CA LYS A 12 -42.95 -16.79 9.99
C LYS A 12 -41.97 -17.51 10.92
N SER A 13 -41.02 -18.25 10.35
CA SER A 13 -39.93 -18.90 11.07
C SER A 13 -39.13 -17.84 11.83
N VAL A 14 -39.28 -17.82 13.16
CA VAL A 14 -38.57 -16.89 14.05
C VAL A 14 -37.12 -17.35 14.14
N GLN A 15 -36.19 -16.58 13.58
CA GLN A 15 -34.76 -16.88 13.70
C GLN A 15 -34.29 -16.57 15.14
N GLN A 16 -33.84 -17.59 15.87
CA GLN A 16 -33.34 -17.47 17.24
C GLN A 16 -31.89 -17.96 17.34
N ILE A 17 -31.11 -17.38 18.26
CA ILE A 17 -29.73 -17.78 18.57
C ILE A 17 -29.50 -17.83 20.08
N THR A 18 -28.59 -18.70 20.52
CA THR A 18 -27.95 -18.59 21.83
C THR A 18 -26.63 -17.86 21.64
N HIS A 19 -26.36 -16.84 22.47
CA HIS A 19 -25.15 -16.04 22.35
C HIS A 19 -24.19 -16.38 23.50
N PRO A 20 -22.88 -16.59 23.26
CA PRO A 20 -21.91 -16.98 24.30
C PRO A 20 -21.82 -16.02 25.49
N PHE A 21 -22.17 -14.76 25.26
CA PHE A 21 -22.20 -13.72 26.28
C PHE A 21 -23.60 -13.44 26.85
N HIS A 22 -24.59 -14.27 26.50
CA HIS A 22 -25.95 -14.24 27.02
C HIS A 22 -26.60 -15.61 26.79
N GLU A 23 -26.21 -16.59 27.62
CA GLU A 23 -26.64 -17.98 27.49
C GLU A 23 -27.98 -18.27 28.18
N GLU A 24 -28.38 -17.40 29.12
CA GLU A 24 -29.59 -17.58 29.93
C GLU A 24 -30.87 -17.54 29.11
N HIS A 25 -30.92 -16.70 28.07
CA HIS A 25 -32.09 -16.56 27.20
C HIS A 25 -31.71 -16.52 25.72
N PRO A 26 -32.51 -17.14 24.84
CA PRO A 26 -32.31 -17.03 23.40
C PRO A 26 -32.64 -15.63 22.90
N LEU A 27 -31.86 -15.15 21.93
CA LEU A 27 -32.09 -13.90 21.24
C LEU A 27 -32.90 -14.13 19.96
N VAL A 28 -33.90 -13.31 19.75
CA VAL A 28 -34.81 -13.37 18.60
C VAL A 28 -34.45 -12.29 17.58
N LEU A 29 -34.39 -12.63 16.29
CA LEU A 29 -34.19 -11.67 15.21
C LEU A 29 -35.45 -10.82 14.99
N VAL A 30 -35.32 -9.52 15.15
CA VAL A 30 -36.34 -8.51 14.88
C VAL A 30 -35.96 -7.77 13.60
N ALA A 31 -36.80 -7.87 12.57
CA ALA A 31 -36.52 -7.34 11.23
C ALA A 31 -36.93 -5.85 11.06
N GLU A 32 -37.92 -5.38 11.82
CA GLU A 32 -38.46 -4.02 11.73
C GLU A 32 -38.52 -3.41 13.14
N GLN A 33 -38.25 -2.11 13.24
CA GLN A 33 -38.51 -1.39 14.49
C GLN A 33 -40.03 -1.33 14.69
N SER A 34 -40.57 -2.10 15.63
CA SER A 34 -41.88 -1.75 16.18
C SER A 34 -41.74 -0.33 16.73
N ASN A 35 -42.67 0.56 16.39
CA ASN A 35 -42.74 1.95 16.84
C ASN A 35 -42.90 2.01 18.37
N ILE A 36 -41.85 1.68 19.13
CA ILE A 36 -41.75 2.00 20.55
C ILE A 36 -41.23 3.43 20.59
N GLU A 37 -42.17 4.37 20.59
CA GLU A 37 -41.92 5.78 20.83
C GLU A 37 -40.99 5.95 22.05
N GLY A 38 -39.77 6.44 21.81
CA GLY A 38 -38.98 7.14 22.81
C GLY A 38 -37.81 6.42 23.50
N LEU A 39 -37.67 5.09 23.42
CA LEU A 39 -36.53 4.39 24.05
C LEU A 39 -35.42 4.11 23.03
N LYS A 40 -34.37 4.94 23.06
CA LYS A 40 -33.11 4.68 22.35
C LYS A 40 -32.42 3.45 22.95
N ALA A 41 -32.64 2.27 22.37
CA ALA A 41 -31.90 1.06 22.71
C ALA A 41 -30.49 1.09 22.12
N TYR A 42 -29.51 0.53 22.83
CA TYR A 42 -28.13 0.43 22.38
C TYR A 42 -27.71 -1.03 22.26
N CYS A 43 -26.87 -1.32 21.28
CA CYS A 43 -26.28 -2.64 21.09
C CYS A 43 -25.30 -2.95 22.23
N HIS A 44 -25.49 -4.07 22.94
CA HIS A 44 -24.61 -4.54 24.02
C HIS A 44 -23.24 -4.99 23.52
N GLY A 45 -23.13 -5.31 22.22
CA GLY A 45 -21.88 -5.71 21.58
C GLY A 45 -20.99 -4.51 21.22
N CYS A 46 -21.51 -3.53 20.48
CA CYS A 46 -20.69 -2.40 19.99
C CYS A 46 -20.93 -1.07 20.72
N GLY A 47 -21.95 -0.96 21.56
CA GLY A 47 -22.29 0.26 22.31
C GLY A 47 -22.88 1.40 21.46
N GLU A 48 -23.25 1.13 20.21
CA GLU A 48 -23.89 2.10 19.30
C GLU A 48 -25.41 1.99 19.34
N LEU A 49 -26.10 3.03 18.87
CA LEU A 49 -27.56 3.05 18.77
C LEU A 49 -28.06 1.87 17.94
N LEU A 50 -29.06 1.16 18.45
CA LEU A 50 -29.56 -0.07 17.83
C LEU A 50 -30.34 0.24 16.55
N SER A 51 -29.94 -0.37 15.44
CA SER A 51 -30.69 -0.38 14.18
C SER A 51 -31.25 -1.77 13.87
N ALA A 52 -32.47 -1.84 13.33
CA ALA A 52 -32.99 -3.07 12.75
C ALA A 52 -32.25 -3.41 11.42
N PRO A 53 -32.06 -4.69 11.08
CA PRO A 53 -32.43 -5.87 11.86
C PRO A 53 -31.47 -6.14 13.03
N CYS A 54 -32.02 -6.55 14.18
CA CYS A 54 -31.26 -6.78 15.42
C CYS A 54 -31.73 -8.05 16.15
N PHE A 55 -30.87 -8.60 17.01
CA PHE A 55 -31.21 -9.70 17.90
C PHE A 55 -31.57 -9.15 19.28
N THR A 56 -32.72 -9.54 19.82
CA THR A 56 -33.25 -9.04 21.09
C THR A 56 -33.68 -10.21 21.98
N CYS A 57 -33.32 -10.14 23.26
CA CYS A 57 -33.84 -11.00 24.31
C CYS A 57 -35.29 -10.57 24.63
N LEU A 58 -36.24 -11.51 24.66
CA LEU A 58 -37.62 -11.20 25.05
C LEU A 58 -37.82 -11.18 26.57
N HIS A 59 -36.86 -11.74 27.32
CA HIS A 59 -36.91 -11.88 28.78
C HIS A 59 -36.16 -10.75 29.50
N CYS A 60 -35.33 -10.00 28.78
CA CYS A 60 -34.35 -9.09 29.34
C CYS A 60 -34.04 -7.96 28.36
N ASN A 61 -33.53 -6.83 28.86
CA ASN A 61 -33.18 -5.66 28.04
C ASN A 61 -31.84 -5.83 27.29
N TYR A 62 -31.63 -7.00 26.67
CA TYR A 62 -30.40 -7.36 25.98
C TYR A 62 -30.60 -7.35 24.47
N HIS A 63 -29.81 -6.52 23.78
CA HIS A 63 -29.95 -6.26 22.35
C HIS A 63 -28.59 -6.26 21.66
N LEU A 64 -28.52 -6.87 20.47
CA LEU A 64 -27.33 -6.89 19.62
C LEU A 64 -27.68 -6.52 18.19
N HIS A 65 -26.82 -5.74 17.53
CA HIS A 65 -26.83 -5.67 16.07
C HIS A 65 -26.64 -7.08 15.48
N LYS A 66 -27.24 -7.34 14.32
CA LYS A 66 -27.06 -8.60 13.60
C LYS A 66 -25.59 -8.98 13.41
N GLN A 67 -24.73 -8.00 13.13
CA GLN A 67 -23.28 -8.22 13.00
C GLN A 67 -22.59 -8.53 14.33
N CYS A 68 -22.99 -7.89 15.42
CA CYS A 68 -22.42 -8.15 16.75
C CYS A 68 -22.83 -9.52 17.28
N ALA A 69 -24.06 -9.94 17.01
CA ALA A 69 -24.57 -11.26 17.37
C ALA A 69 -23.90 -12.41 16.60
N LYS A 70 -23.32 -12.11 15.43
CA LYS A 70 -22.59 -13.05 14.58
C LYS A 70 -21.08 -12.84 14.63
N ALA A 71 -20.60 -11.96 15.51
CA ALA A 71 -19.19 -11.62 15.63
C ALA A 71 -18.42 -12.85 16.14
N PRO A 72 -17.32 -13.27 15.48
CA PRO A 72 -16.54 -14.40 15.96
C PRO A 72 -15.89 -14.08 17.32
N LEU A 73 -15.87 -15.05 18.24
CA LEU A 73 -15.25 -14.87 19.56
C LEU A 73 -13.73 -14.71 19.51
N SER A 74 -13.11 -15.31 18.51
CA SER A 74 -11.68 -15.26 18.27
C SER A 74 -11.44 -15.01 16.79
N LEU A 75 -10.64 -14.00 16.48
CA LEU A 75 -10.15 -13.72 15.14
C LEU A 75 -8.67 -14.07 15.11
N ARG A 76 -8.35 -15.16 14.42
CA ARG A 76 -6.95 -15.55 14.19
C ARG A 76 -6.48 -14.87 12.90
N ASN A 77 -5.17 -14.62 12.82
CA ASN A 77 -4.52 -14.05 11.62
C ASN A 77 -5.12 -12.73 11.11
N HIS A 78 -5.48 -11.82 12.02
CA HIS A 78 -5.88 -10.46 11.63
C HIS A 78 -4.68 -9.73 11.00
N PRO A 79 -4.80 -9.22 9.76
CA PRO A 79 -3.64 -8.85 8.96
C PRO A 79 -3.02 -7.53 9.47
N LEU A 80 -3.76 -6.68 10.19
CA LEU A 80 -3.23 -5.50 10.89
C LEU A 80 -2.58 -5.81 12.26
N HIS A 81 -2.38 -7.09 12.59
CA HIS A 81 -1.64 -7.50 13.78
C HIS A 81 -0.87 -8.83 13.56
N PRO A 82 0.05 -8.89 12.58
CA PRO A 82 0.67 -10.14 12.12
C PRO A 82 1.71 -10.69 13.11
N GLN A 83 2.21 -9.89 14.05
CA GLN A 83 3.28 -10.32 14.95
C GLN A 83 2.81 -11.37 15.97
N HIS A 84 1.52 -11.42 16.30
CA HIS A 84 0.94 -12.34 17.30
C HIS A 84 -0.13 -13.26 16.68
N LEU A 85 0.11 -13.79 15.48
CA LEU A 85 -0.78 -14.74 14.77
C LEU A 85 -1.30 -15.86 15.71
N ARG A 86 -0.42 -16.42 16.55
CA ARG A 86 -0.75 -17.50 17.50
C ARG A 86 -1.74 -17.11 18.60
N TYR A 87 -1.79 -15.85 19.01
CA TYR A 87 -2.64 -15.39 20.12
C TYR A 87 -4.00 -14.87 19.63
N GLY A 88 -4.07 -14.39 18.38
CA GLY A 88 -5.29 -13.85 17.80
C GLY A 88 -5.84 -12.61 18.53
N LEU A 89 -6.99 -12.14 18.05
CA LEU A 89 -7.80 -11.12 18.69
C LEU A 89 -9.03 -11.76 19.34
N LEU A 90 -9.24 -11.49 20.61
CA LEU A 90 -10.36 -12.03 21.38
C LEU A 90 -11.44 -10.97 21.54
N LEU A 91 -12.70 -11.36 21.29
CA LEU A 91 -13.85 -10.50 21.51
C LEU A 91 -14.05 -10.34 23.01
N GLN A 92 -13.93 -9.10 23.48
CA GLN A 92 -14.28 -8.69 24.83
C GLN A 92 -15.67 -8.05 24.78
N GLN A 93 -16.55 -8.45 25.68
CA GLN A 93 -17.85 -7.80 25.84
C GLN A 93 -17.74 -6.60 26.78
N ARG A 94 -18.72 -5.70 26.72
CA ARG A 94 -18.97 -4.69 27.75
C ARG A 94 -19.09 -5.36 29.13
N PRO A 95 -18.41 -4.86 30.18
CA PRO A 95 -18.63 -5.32 31.55
C PRO A 95 -20.08 -5.10 31.98
N HIS A 96 -20.67 -6.04 32.74
CA HIS A 96 -22.01 -5.83 33.30
C HIS A 96 -21.99 -4.65 34.29
N PRO A 97 -23.08 -3.86 34.43
CA PRO A 97 -23.12 -2.74 35.38
C PRO A 97 -22.84 -3.15 36.83
N ASP A 98 -23.09 -4.41 37.18
CA ASP A 98 -22.87 -5.00 38.51
C ASP A 98 -21.52 -5.75 38.63
N ASP A 99 -20.71 -5.80 37.57
CA ASP A 99 -19.33 -6.31 37.64
C ASP A 99 -18.43 -5.22 38.24
N ASP A 100 -18.19 -5.31 39.55
CA ASP A 100 -17.22 -4.50 40.30
C ASP A 100 -15.74 -4.74 39.86
N CYS A 101 -15.50 -5.42 38.74
CA CYS A 101 -14.19 -5.57 38.13
C CYS A 101 -13.81 -4.34 37.29
N VAL A 102 -13.87 -3.15 37.90
CA VAL A 102 -13.01 -2.05 37.47
C VAL A 102 -11.59 -2.45 37.87
N TYR A 103 -10.72 -2.74 36.91
CA TYR A 103 -9.29 -2.92 37.14
C TYR A 103 -8.66 -1.60 37.61
N GLY A 104 -8.89 -1.25 38.87
CA GLY A 104 -8.11 -0.29 39.63
C GLY A 104 -7.09 -1.06 40.46
N CYS A 105 -5.81 -0.78 40.25
CA CYS A 105 -4.77 -1.24 41.18
C CYS A 105 -5.07 -0.64 42.56
N ALA A 106 -5.34 -1.48 43.56
CA ALA A 106 -5.68 -1.05 44.91
C ALA A 106 -4.57 -0.26 45.63
N LEU A 107 -3.37 -0.16 45.05
CA LEU A 107 -2.21 0.54 45.62
C LEU A 107 -2.03 1.96 45.08
N CYS A 108 -2.59 2.31 43.92
CA CYS A 108 -2.51 3.66 43.35
C CYS A 108 -3.92 4.20 43.09
N LYS A 109 -4.42 5.03 44.01
CA LYS A 109 -5.72 5.74 43.91
C LYS A 109 -5.75 6.80 42.78
N GLU A 110 -5.16 6.53 41.63
CA GLU A 110 -5.28 7.36 40.44
C GLU A 110 -6.18 6.66 39.43
N LYS A 111 -7.30 7.30 39.07
CA LYS A 111 -8.09 6.97 37.89
C LYS A 111 -7.23 7.22 36.65
N GLN A 112 -6.37 6.29 36.28
CA GLN A 112 -5.75 6.27 34.96
C GLN A 112 -6.50 5.25 34.11
N LEU A 113 -7.66 5.68 33.56
CA LEU A 113 -8.18 5.08 32.33
C LEU A 113 -7.11 5.35 31.27
N THR A 114 -6.16 4.44 31.08
CA THR A 114 -5.22 4.52 29.97
C THR A 114 -6.05 4.50 28.69
N LYS A 115 -6.19 5.64 28.02
CA LYS A 115 -6.90 5.73 26.73
C LYS A 115 -6.33 4.66 25.80
N LYS A 116 -7.19 3.79 25.32
CA LYS A 116 -6.85 2.75 24.35
C LYS A 116 -7.45 3.15 23.03
N ASP A 117 -6.62 3.59 22.08
CA ASP A 117 -7.11 3.98 20.76
C ASP A 117 -7.24 2.77 19.84
N CYS A 118 -8.34 2.71 19.10
CA CYS A 118 -8.59 1.65 18.15
C CYS A 118 -7.50 1.66 17.08
N LYS A 119 -6.80 0.56 16.87
CA LYS A 119 -5.71 0.47 15.87
C LYS A 119 -6.17 0.46 14.41
N ILE A 120 -7.47 0.66 14.14
CA ILE A 120 -8.05 0.80 12.79
C ILE A 120 -8.57 2.23 12.57
N CYS A 121 -9.34 2.77 13.52
CA CYS A 121 -9.96 4.09 13.36
C CYS A 121 -9.37 5.19 14.24
N PHE A 122 -8.48 4.85 15.18
CA PHE A 122 -7.77 5.73 16.12
C PHE A 122 -8.67 6.60 16.99
N LYS A 123 -9.95 6.26 17.06
CA LYS A 123 -10.86 6.79 18.08
C LYS A 123 -10.70 5.97 19.35
N GLU A 124 -10.91 6.64 20.48
CA GLU A 124 -10.92 6.02 21.79
C GLU A 124 -11.84 4.78 21.80
N VAL A 125 -11.26 3.65 22.20
CA VAL A 125 -12.01 2.45 22.55
C VAL A 125 -12.47 2.64 23.97
N LYS A 126 -13.73 3.00 24.12
CA LYS A 126 -14.36 3.03 25.43
C LYS A 126 -14.50 1.59 25.92
N LEU A 127 -13.87 1.28 27.05
CA LEU A 127 -13.83 -0.07 27.63
C LEU A 127 -15.21 -0.53 28.16
N ASP A 128 -16.18 0.39 28.25
CA ASP A 128 -17.58 0.08 28.50
C ASP A 128 -18.32 -0.39 27.22
N ARG A 129 -17.60 -0.75 26.16
CA ARG A 129 -18.14 -1.29 24.91
C ARG A 129 -17.34 -2.51 24.50
N GLY A 130 -17.96 -3.41 23.72
CA GLY A 130 -17.23 -4.54 23.19
C GLY A 130 -16.11 -4.11 22.24
N SER A 131 -14.99 -4.82 22.32
CA SER A 131 -13.78 -4.57 21.52
C SER A 131 -13.05 -5.88 21.28
N TYR A 132 -12.20 -5.92 20.26
CA TYR A 132 -11.26 -7.01 20.07
C TYR A 132 -9.90 -6.60 20.63
N SER A 133 -9.29 -7.46 21.44
CA SER A 133 -7.95 -7.25 21.99
C SER A 133 -7.02 -8.41 21.70
N CYS A 134 -5.73 -8.15 21.50
CA CYS A 134 -4.74 -9.23 21.34
C CYS A 134 -4.66 -10.11 22.60
N GLY A 135 -4.68 -11.43 22.43
CA GLY A 135 -4.56 -12.39 23.53
C GLY A 135 -3.15 -12.49 24.14
N LYS A 136 -2.12 -11.86 23.56
CA LYS A 136 -0.76 -11.91 24.08
C LYS A 136 -0.61 -10.96 25.28
N SER A 137 -0.14 -11.51 26.40
CA SER A 137 0.21 -10.72 27.58
C SER A 137 1.20 -9.60 27.24
N GLY A 138 0.91 -8.37 27.68
CA GLY A 138 1.69 -7.17 27.39
C GLY A 138 1.43 -6.51 26.03
N CYS A 139 0.57 -7.08 25.17
CA CYS A 139 0.18 -6.45 23.91
C CYS A 139 -1.03 -5.53 24.10
N ASN A 140 -0.87 -4.25 23.77
CA ASN A 140 -1.93 -3.24 23.89
C ASN A 140 -2.77 -3.07 22.61
N TYR A 141 -2.72 -4.03 21.70
CA TYR A 141 -3.50 -3.95 20.47
C TYR A 141 -4.98 -4.15 20.75
N VAL A 142 -5.79 -3.16 20.37
CA VAL A 142 -7.23 -3.09 20.62
C VAL A 142 -7.92 -2.39 19.47
N VAL A 143 -9.10 -2.89 19.07
CA VAL A 143 -9.87 -2.37 17.94
C VAL A 143 -11.37 -2.48 18.21
N HIS A 144 -12.18 -1.56 17.69
CA HIS A 144 -13.64 -1.66 17.82
C HIS A 144 -14.16 -2.88 17.07
N VAL A 145 -15.20 -3.53 17.59
CA VAL A 145 -15.90 -4.64 16.93
C VAL A 145 -16.31 -4.28 15.51
N ASN A 146 -16.91 -3.11 15.33
CA ASN A 146 -17.36 -2.66 14.01
C ASN A 146 -16.20 -2.37 13.05
N CYS A 147 -15.03 -1.96 13.54
CA CYS A 147 -13.88 -1.67 12.68
C CYS A 147 -13.27 -2.94 12.08
N VAL A 148 -13.25 -4.04 12.85
CA VAL A 148 -12.74 -5.33 12.35
C VAL A 148 -13.75 -6.01 11.43
N LEU A 149 -15.04 -6.01 11.82
CA LEU A 149 -16.09 -6.67 11.06
C LEU A 149 -16.51 -5.90 9.79
N GLU A 150 -16.02 -4.67 9.59
CA GLU A 150 -16.39 -3.84 8.45
C GLU A 150 -15.85 -4.36 7.11
N ASN A 151 -14.87 -5.26 7.13
CA ASN A 151 -14.25 -5.84 5.95
C ASN A 151 -13.92 -7.30 6.24
N ASP A 152 -14.71 -8.20 5.66
CA ASP A 152 -14.56 -9.65 5.77
C ASP A 152 -13.21 -10.17 5.24
N ARG A 153 -12.50 -9.38 4.41
CA ARG A 153 -11.13 -9.70 3.98
C ARG A 153 -10.06 -9.52 5.07
N LEU A 154 -10.40 -8.90 6.21
CA LEU A 154 -9.48 -8.64 7.31
C LEU A 154 -9.53 -9.73 8.39
N TYR A 155 -10.39 -10.74 8.28
CA TYR A 155 -10.42 -11.81 9.27
C TYR A 155 -10.91 -13.13 8.65
N GLU A 156 -10.37 -14.24 9.13
CA GLU A 156 -10.86 -15.58 8.79
C GLU A 156 -11.21 -16.28 10.10
N VAL A 157 -12.34 -16.97 10.11
CA VAL A 157 -12.74 -17.80 11.26
C VAL A 157 -12.11 -19.17 11.05
N ILE A 158 -10.92 -19.36 11.61
CA ILE A 158 -10.24 -20.66 11.57
C ILE A 158 -10.78 -21.51 12.73
N GLU A 159 -11.53 -22.56 12.39
CA GLU A 159 -12.20 -23.44 13.37
C GLU A 159 -11.24 -24.46 14.03
N GLU A 160 -10.04 -24.68 13.48
CA GLU A 160 -9.09 -25.69 13.99
C GLU A 160 -7.65 -25.18 14.18
N GLU A 161 -7.04 -25.51 15.32
CA GLU A 161 -5.67 -25.12 15.68
C GLU A 161 -4.59 -25.65 14.73
N LYS A 162 -4.82 -26.83 14.12
CA LYS A 162 -3.85 -27.50 13.23
C LYS A 162 -3.56 -26.73 11.94
N GLN A 163 -4.52 -25.95 11.42
CA GLN A 163 -4.32 -25.17 10.20
C GLN A 163 -3.37 -23.97 10.42
N CYS A 164 -3.22 -23.48 11.65
CA CYS A 164 -2.33 -22.36 11.98
C CYS A 164 -0.85 -22.77 11.99
N GLU A 165 -0.52 -23.98 12.46
CA GLU A 165 0.87 -24.47 12.52
C GLU A 165 1.44 -24.69 11.12
N GLU A 166 0.66 -25.29 10.21
CA GLU A 166 1.06 -25.45 8.80
C GLU A 166 1.28 -24.12 8.07
N LEU A 167 0.46 -23.10 8.35
CA LEU A 167 0.61 -21.77 7.75
C LEU A 167 1.88 -21.06 8.23
N TYR A 168 2.19 -21.18 9.52
CA TYR A 168 3.42 -20.65 10.10
C TYR A 168 4.67 -21.33 9.52
N GLU A 169 4.68 -22.66 9.43
CA GLU A 169 5.80 -23.41 8.85
C GLU A 169 6.01 -23.10 7.36
N LYS A 170 4.92 -22.98 6.58
CA LYS A 170 5.00 -22.58 5.16
C LYS A 170 5.57 -21.16 5.02
N SER A 171 5.27 -20.23 5.94
CA SER A 171 5.79 -18.85 5.90
C SER A 171 7.30 -18.71 6.16
N ILE A 172 7.98 -19.78 6.59
CA ILE A 172 9.41 -19.78 6.94
C ILE A 172 10.28 -20.29 5.78
N GLN A 173 9.68 -20.77 4.68
CA GLN A 173 10.46 -21.26 3.56
C GLN A 173 11.40 -20.16 3.04
N SER A 174 12.71 -20.41 3.07
CA SER A 174 13.74 -19.41 2.70
C SER A 174 13.87 -19.28 1.18
N SER A 175 14.30 -18.11 0.70
CA SER A 175 14.73 -17.92 -0.69
C SER A 175 16.12 -18.51 -0.97
N ILE A 176 16.92 -18.67 0.08
CA ILE A 176 18.19 -19.40 0.02
C ILE A 176 17.85 -20.89 -0.01
N ILE A 177 18.16 -21.56 -1.12
CA ILE A 177 17.96 -23.00 -1.29
C ILE A 177 18.93 -23.76 -0.39
N ARG A 178 20.20 -23.32 -0.38
CA ARG A 178 21.28 -24.00 0.35
C ARG A 178 22.36 -23.00 0.73
N VAL A 179 22.86 -23.11 1.96
CA VAL A 179 24.08 -22.42 2.40
C VAL A 179 25.26 -23.35 2.14
N ILE A 180 26.27 -22.87 1.43
CA ILE A 180 27.46 -23.64 1.05
C ILE A 180 28.61 -23.35 2.02
N GLU A 181 28.82 -22.07 2.35
CA GLU A 181 29.90 -21.63 3.25
C GLU A 181 29.34 -20.62 4.26
N VAL A 182 29.91 -20.62 5.47
CA VAL A 182 29.60 -19.68 6.56
C VAL A 182 30.90 -19.08 7.13
N ASN A 183 30.86 -17.84 7.59
CA ASN A 183 31.98 -17.21 8.30
C ASN A 183 31.98 -17.55 9.80
N GLU A 184 33.00 -17.07 10.51
CA GLU A 184 33.15 -17.25 11.97
C GLU A 184 32.00 -16.62 12.78
N ALA A 185 31.34 -15.60 12.23
CA ALA A 185 30.17 -14.97 12.83
C ALA A 185 28.86 -15.74 12.57
N GLY A 186 28.90 -16.86 11.84
CA GLY A 186 27.75 -17.68 11.49
C GLY A 186 26.93 -17.16 10.31
N GLU A 187 27.43 -16.17 9.57
CA GLU A 187 26.76 -15.63 8.39
C GLU A 187 27.08 -16.46 7.14
N ALA A 188 26.07 -16.67 6.29
CA ALA A 188 26.24 -17.38 5.03
C ALA A 188 27.09 -16.56 4.05
N THR A 189 28.31 -17.00 3.77
CA THR A 189 29.22 -16.33 2.83
C THR A 189 29.04 -16.79 1.40
N LYS A 190 28.47 -17.99 1.20
CA LYS A 190 28.18 -18.53 -0.14
C LYS A 190 26.89 -19.32 -0.14
N ILE A 191 26.02 -19.04 -1.10
CA ILE A 191 24.67 -19.57 -1.15
C ILE A 191 24.24 -20.01 -2.54
N GLU A 192 23.34 -20.98 -2.59
CA GLU A 192 22.50 -21.25 -3.76
C GLU A 192 21.16 -20.56 -3.55
N HIS A 193 20.75 -19.76 -4.53
CA HIS A 193 19.57 -18.92 -4.42
C HIS A 193 18.54 -19.30 -5.48
N PHE A 194 17.25 -19.33 -5.15
CA PHE A 194 16.21 -19.82 -6.09
C PHE A 194 16.16 -19.10 -7.44
N SER A 195 16.56 -17.82 -7.45
CA SER A 195 16.40 -16.95 -8.61
C SER A 195 17.58 -17.01 -9.57
N HIS A 196 18.64 -17.74 -9.23
CA HIS A 196 19.88 -17.71 -9.98
C HIS A 196 20.55 -19.09 -9.98
N GLN A 197 21.18 -19.47 -11.10
CA GLN A 197 21.74 -20.82 -11.25
C GLN A 197 23.11 -20.98 -10.61
N HIS A 198 23.95 -19.94 -10.66
CA HIS A 198 25.27 -19.96 -10.04
C HIS A 198 25.18 -19.66 -8.53
N CYS A 199 26.24 -20.02 -7.81
CA CYS A 199 26.37 -19.67 -6.41
C CYS A 199 26.58 -18.16 -6.26
N LEU A 200 25.99 -17.58 -5.22
CA LEU A 200 26.23 -16.18 -4.87
C LEU A 200 27.16 -16.09 -3.67
N VAL A 201 28.09 -15.15 -3.70
CA VAL A 201 29.09 -14.89 -2.66
C VAL A 201 28.78 -13.57 -1.98
N LEU A 202 28.88 -13.54 -0.65
CA LEU A 202 28.69 -12.35 0.17
C LEU A 202 29.93 -11.45 0.05
N ALA A 203 29.72 -10.18 -0.22
CA ALA A 203 30.75 -9.16 -0.22
C ALA A 203 30.27 -7.87 0.47
N ASP A 204 31.20 -7.18 1.11
CA ASP A 204 31.04 -5.81 1.57
C ASP A 204 31.63 -4.84 0.54
N LYS A 205 30.92 -3.71 0.36
CA LYS A 205 31.39 -2.44 -0.21
C LYS A 205 32.52 -2.51 -1.27
N MET A 206 32.17 -2.31 -2.54
CA MET A 206 33.16 -2.05 -3.60
C MET A 206 33.76 -0.64 -3.43
N GLU A 207 35.08 -0.49 -3.62
CA GLU A 207 35.79 0.81 -3.56
C GLU A 207 35.41 1.76 -4.71
N GLU A 208 34.84 1.23 -5.79
CA GLU A 208 34.41 1.99 -6.96
C GLU A 208 32.88 2.13 -6.96
N GLU A 209 32.37 3.36 -7.07
CA GLU A 209 30.96 3.72 -7.21
C GLU A 209 30.38 3.26 -8.56
N ILE A 210 30.40 1.96 -8.83
CA ILE A 210 29.66 1.38 -9.94
C ILE A 210 28.19 1.36 -9.48
N ASP A 211 27.30 2.02 -10.23
CA ASP A 211 25.82 2.01 -10.03
C ASP A 211 25.23 0.61 -10.27
N GLN A 212 25.68 -0.36 -9.49
CA GLN A 212 25.20 -1.73 -9.51
C GLN A 212 23.82 -1.74 -8.85
N LYS A 213 22.82 -2.21 -9.59
CA LYS A 213 21.45 -2.30 -9.11
C LYS A 213 21.15 -3.74 -8.70
N CYS A 214 20.55 -3.88 -7.53
CA CYS A 214 20.05 -5.15 -7.03
C CYS A 214 19.03 -5.76 -8.02
N ASP A 215 19.26 -6.99 -8.45
CA ASP A 215 18.35 -7.78 -9.29
C ASP A 215 17.00 -8.08 -8.63
N GLY A 216 16.92 -7.98 -7.31
CA GLY A 216 15.70 -8.20 -6.55
C GLY A 216 14.80 -6.97 -6.49
N CYS A 217 15.35 -5.78 -6.20
CA CYS A 217 14.55 -4.57 -5.96
C CYS A 217 14.84 -3.40 -6.89
N VAL A 218 15.85 -3.52 -7.77
CA VAL A 218 16.28 -2.51 -8.77
C VAL A 218 16.83 -1.22 -8.15
N LEU A 219 17.02 -1.18 -6.83
CA LEU A 219 17.73 -0.10 -6.14
C LEU A 219 19.23 -0.37 -6.13
N SER A 220 20.04 0.68 -6.06
CA SER A 220 21.50 0.59 -6.02
C SER A 220 21.99 -0.19 -4.78
N VAL A 221 23.04 -0.99 -4.94
CA VAL A 221 23.71 -1.69 -3.84
C VAL A 221 24.83 -0.82 -3.28
N SER A 222 24.84 -0.56 -1.96
CA SER A 222 25.81 0.35 -1.33
C SER A 222 26.45 -0.19 -0.04
N THR A 223 26.04 -1.38 0.40
CA THR A 223 26.47 -1.97 1.67
C THR A 223 26.87 -3.43 1.50
N LEU A 224 26.12 -4.35 2.11
CA LEU A 224 26.37 -5.79 2.13
C LEU A 224 25.46 -6.48 1.12
N PHE A 225 26.05 -7.21 0.18
CA PHE A 225 25.33 -7.81 -0.94
C PHE A 225 25.91 -9.16 -1.33
N TYR A 226 25.07 -9.98 -1.95
CA TYR A 226 25.46 -11.20 -2.63
C TYR A 226 25.67 -10.91 -4.11
N TYR A 227 26.75 -11.42 -4.69
CA TYR A 227 27.04 -11.30 -6.12
C TYR A 227 27.41 -12.65 -6.73
N CYS A 228 27.22 -12.77 -8.04
CA CYS A 228 27.69 -13.90 -8.82
C CYS A 228 29.06 -13.58 -9.44
N SER A 229 30.04 -14.47 -9.30
CA SER A 229 31.35 -14.31 -9.95
C SER A 229 31.33 -14.59 -11.45
N GLU A 230 30.27 -15.22 -11.95
CA GLU A 230 30.15 -15.69 -13.34
C GLU A 230 29.32 -14.76 -14.23
N CYS A 231 28.49 -13.89 -13.64
CA CYS A 231 27.60 -13.00 -14.39
C CYS A 231 27.22 -11.75 -13.56
N PRO A 232 26.74 -10.66 -14.19
CA PRO A 232 26.41 -9.41 -13.50
C PRO A 232 25.08 -9.51 -12.74
N PHE A 233 25.02 -10.35 -11.71
CA PHE A 233 23.86 -10.57 -10.85
C PHE A 233 24.18 -10.20 -9.41
N PHE A 234 23.38 -9.30 -8.84
CA PHE A 234 23.62 -8.71 -7.51
C PHE A 234 22.33 -8.69 -6.69
N LEU A 235 22.38 -9.05 -5.42
CA LEU A 235 21.25 -8.92 -4.49
C LEU A 235 21.72 -8.25 -3.21
N HIS A 236 20.99 -7.27 -2.70
CA HIS A 236 21.17 -6.88 -1.28
C HIS A 236 21.02 -8.14 -0.42
N LYS A 237 21.78 -8.24 0.68
CA LYS A 237 21.63 -9.33 1.66
C LYS A 237 20.16 -9.52 2.06
N THR A 238 19.48 -8.41 2.37
CA THR A 238 18.04 -8.40 2.72
C THR A 238 17.12 -8.85 1.58
N CYS A 239 17.54 -8.76 0.31
CA CYS A 239 16.77 -9.28 -0.82
C CYS A 239 17.02 -10.77 -1.05
N ALA A 240 18.23 -11.28 -0.77
CA ALA A 240 18.56 -12.70 -0.85
C ALA A 240 17.90 -13.52 0.28
N GLU A 241 17.73 -12.91 1.45
CA GLU A 241 17.17 -13.54 2.65
C GLU A 241 15.64 -13.42 2.78
N LEU A 242 14.97 -12.93 1.73
CA LEU A 242 13.51 -12.80 1.76
C LEU A 242 12.83 -14.16 1.96
N PRO A 243 11.69 -14.21 2.67
CA PRO A 243 10.92 -15.44 2.76
C PRO A 243 10.29 -15.78 1.40
N ARG A 244 10.39 -17.04 1.00
CA ARG A 244 9.79 -17.62 -0.21
C ARG A 244 8.27 -17.54 -0.18
N ILE A 245 7.69 -17.73 1.00
CA ILE A 245 6.26 -17.58 1.24
C ILE A 245 6.10 -16.53 2.34
N LYS A 246 5.36 -15.47 2.05
CA LYS A 246 5.10 -14.39 3.01
C LYS A 246 3.61 -14.20 3.17
N GLN A 247 3.11 -14.14 4.40
CA GLN A 247 1.82 -13.51 4.66
C GLN A 247 2.05 -12.02 4.85
N HIS A 248 1.31 -11.20 4.11
CA HIS A 248 1.47 -9.76 4.21
C HIS A 248 0.33 -9.15 5.02
N TRP A 249 0.59 -8.06 5.73
CA TRP A 249 -0.39 -7.41 6.60
C TRP A 249 -1.62 -6.81 5.87
N PHE A 250 -1.66 -6.82 4.52
CA PHE A 250 -2.85 -6.38 3.77
C PHE A 250 -3.73 -7.55 3.29
N HIS A 251 -3.26 -8.81 3.36
CA HIS A 251 -4.01 -9.98 2.89
C HIS A 251 -3.60 -11.25 3.61
N GLN A 252 -4.59 -12.06 3.97
CA GLN A 252 -4.39 -13.29 4.74
C GLN A 252 -3.78 -14.43 3.92
N SER A 253 -3.90 -14.37 2.59
CA SER A 253 -3.32 -15.37 1.71
C SER A 253 -1.79 -15.36 1.73
N ASN A 254 -1.23 -16.57 1.74
CA ASN A 254 0.17 -16.78 1.47
C ASN A 254 0.54 -16.20 0.10
N SER A 255 1.56 -15.35 0.09
CA SER A 255 2.12 -14.81 -1.14
C SER A 255 3.44 -15.50 -1.46
N THR A 256 3.62 -15.92 -2.71
CA THR A 256 4.81 -16.66 -3.14
C THR A 256 5.77 -15.73 -3.87
N LEU A 257 7.02 -15.71 -3.42
CA LEU A 257 8.09 -14.96 -4.07
C LEU A 257 8.44 -15.60 -5.42
N TYR A 258 8.63 -14.78 -6.43
CA TYR A 258 9.14 -15.20 -7.73
C TYR A 258 9.91 -14.06 -8.40
N PHE A 259 10.69 -14.40 -9.41
CA PHE A 259 11.45 -13.43 -10.21
C PHE A 259 10.74 -13.21 -11.55
N ASN A 260 10.68 -11.95 -11.99
CA ASN A 260 10.22 -11.61 -13.34
C ASN A 260 11.06 -10.46 -13.91
N LYS A 261 11.28 -10.50 -15.24
CA LYS A 261 12.00 -9.44 -15.96
C LYS A 261 11.19 -8.14 -15.99
N VAL A 262 9.89 -8.22 -16.26
CA VAL A 262 8.97 -7.08 -16.19
C VAL A 262 7.63 -7.58 -15.70
N GLN A 263 7.08 -6.92 -14.70
CA GLN A 263 5.73 -7.17 -14.21
C GLN A 263 5.11 -5.86 -13.73
N TYR A 264 3.83 -5.68 -14.00
CA TYR A 264 3.05 -4.58 -13.44
C TYR A 264 2.74 -4.88 -11.98
N CYS A 265 3.05 -3.94 -11.08
CA CYS A 265 2.68 -4.03 -9.69
C CYS A 265 1.32 -3.36 -9.44
N ASP A 266 0.37 -4.13 -8.93
CA ASP A 266 -1.01 -3.66 -8.70
C ASP A 266 -1.14 -2.65 -7.55
N PHE A 267 -0.11 -2.53 -6.70
CA PHE A 267 -0.11 -1.66 -5.53
C PHE A 267 0.44 -0.28 -5.85
N CYS A 268 1.68 -0.21 -6.36
CA CYS A 268 2.29 1.08 -6.73
C CYS A 268 1.90 1.56 -8.14
N ASN A 269 1.17 0.75 -8.92
CA ASN A 269 0.82 1.05 -10.31
C ASN A 269 2.04 1.32 -11.22
N GLN A 270 3.14 0.61 -10.97
CA GLN A 270 4.39 0.76 -11.71
C GLN A 270 4.81 -0.58 -12.32
N SER A 271 5.35 -0.53 -13.54
CA SER A 271 6.12 -1.63 -14.10
C SER A 271 7.44 -1.74 -13.36
N CYS A 272 7.73 -2.94 -12.84
CA CYS A 272 8.95 -3.21 -12.10
C CYS A 272 9.68 -4.44 -12.68
N SER A 273 10.97 -4.54 -12.41
CA SER A 273 11.79 -5.74 -12.62
C SER A 273 12.17 -6.36 -11.28
N GLY A 274 12.55 -7.64 -11.30
CA GLY A 274 13.13 -8.32 -10.15
C GLY A 274 12.14 -9.19 -9.39
N PHE A 275 12.12 -9.07 -8.07
CA PHE A 275 11.32 -9.93 -7.19
C PHE A 275 9.92 -9.38 -6.92
N PHE A 276 8.96 -10.31 -6.96
CA PHE A 276 7.56 -10.06 -6.71
C PHE A 276 6.98 -11.13 -5.80
N TYR A 277 6.03 -10.72 -4.97
CA TYR A 277 5.12 -11.62 -4.30
C TYR A 277 3.84 -11.74 -5.13
N LYS A 278 3.50 -12.97 -5.52
CA LYS A 278 2.20 -13.29 -6.09
C LYS A 278 1.22 -13.56 -4.96
N ILE A 279 0.19 -12.74 -4.82
CA ILE A 279 -0.89 -12.94 -3.83
C ILE A 279 -2.10 -13.48 -4.57
N ASP A 280 -2.62 -14.60 -4.06
CA ASP A 280 -3.68 -15.37 -4.72
C ASP A 280 -3.34 -15.68 -6.20
N LYS A 281 -4.33 -15.57 -7.08
CA LYS A 281 -4.18 -15.85 -8.52
C LYS A 281 -3.86 -14.61 -9.35
N TRP A 282 -4.13 -13.40 -8.86
CA TRP A 282 -4.24 -12.21 -9.70
C TRP A 282 -3.36 -11.03 -9.30
N TRP A 283 -2.91 -10.96 -8.04
CA TRP A 283 -2.21 -9.78 -7.55
C TRP A 283 -0.69 -9.97 -7.54
N HIS A 284 0.00 -8.98 -8.05
CA HIS A 284 1.45 -8.94 -8.18
C HIS A 284 1.98 -7.73 -7.39
N MET A 285 2.73 -8.01 -6.33
CA MET A 285 3.32 -6.99 -5.48
C MET A 285 4.83 -6.99 -5.66
N CYS A 286 5.40 -5.86 -6.10
CA CYS A 286 6.85 -5.72 -6.15
C CYS A 286 7.44 -5.69 -4.74
N ILE A 287 8.71 -6.05 -4.61
CA ILE A 287 9.36 -6.14 -3.30
C ILE A 287 9.38 -4.81 -2.53
N ARG A 288 9.38 -3.67 -3.23
CA ARG A 288 9.35 -2.34 -2.60
C ARG A 288 8.01 -2.12 -1.88
N CYS A 289 6.90 -2.44 -2.53
CA CYS A 289 5.58 -2.43 -1.88
C CYS A 289 5.49 -3.46 -0.75
N ALA A 290 6.10 -4.64 -0.92
CA ALA A 290 6.07 -5.70 0.09
C ALA A 290 6.88 -5.38 1.36
N LYS A 291 7.73 -4.36 1.33
CA LYS A 291 8.51 -3.87 2.48
C LYS A 291 7.78 -2.75 3.23
N VAL A 292 6.75 -2.16 2.64
CA VAL A 292 5.93 -1.13 3.30
C VAL A 292 5.24 -1.78 4.50
N ALA A 293 5.39 -1.19 5.69
CA ALA A 293 4.71 -1.63 6.90
C ALA A 293 3.23 -1.20 6.91
N ASP A 294 2.43 -1.78 7.80
CA ASP A 294 1.02 -1.43 8.02
C ASP A 294 0.85 -0.04 8.65
N ILE A 295 1.83 0.34 9.48
CA ILE A 295 1.97 1.65 10.12
C ILE A 295 3.22 2.32 9.57
N ILE A 296 3.06 3.50 8.98
CA ILE A 296 4.14 4.21 8.31
C ILE A 296 4.46 5.52 9.02
N GLU A 297 5.74 5.70 9.33
CA GLU A 297 6.35 7.01 9.57
C GLU A 297 6.78 7.57 8.20
N CYS A 298 6.34 8.77 7.88
CA CYS A 298 6.66 9.44 6.62
C CYS A 298 7.43 10.72 6.92
N GLU A 299 8.60 10.93 6.30
CA GLU A 299 9.35 12.17 6.51
C GLU A 299 8.55 13.43 6.12
N GLY A 300 7.65 13.31 5.14
CA GLY A 300 6.75 14.37 4.72
C GLY A 300 5.48 14.54 5.57
N HIS A 301 5.32 13.80 6.68
CA HIS A 301 4.17 13.96 7.56
C HIS A 301 4.43 13.51 9.01
N GLN A 302 4.13 14.37 9.99
CA GLN A 302 4.46 14.13 11.39
C GLN A 302 3.67 13.00 12.07
N HIS A 303 2.46 12.70 11.60
CA HIS A 303 1.63 11.64 12.18
C HIS A 303 1.85 10.30 11.46
N PHE A 304 1.62 9.21 12.18
CA PHE A 304 1.56 7.88 11.58
C PHE A 304 0.46 7.78 10.52
N LEU A 305 0.78 7.05 9.45
CA LEU A 305 -0.16 6.75 8.39
C LEU A 305 -0.60 5.29 8.44
N PHE A 306 -1.87 5.05 8.13
CA PHE A 306 -2.50 3.75 8.21
C PHE A 306 -3.23 3.41 6.93
N TYR A 307 -3.15 2.15 6.52
CA TYR A 307 -3.76 1.74 5.27
C TYR A 307 -5.30 1.68 5.36
N ASP A 308 -5.98 2.37 4.44
CA ASP A 308 -7.42 2.37 4.27
C ASP A 308 -7.80 1.86 2.88
N PHE A 309 -8.47 0.70 2.85
CA PHE A 309 -8.94 0.04 1.62
C PHE A 309 -10.12 0.74 0.93
N LYS A 310 -10.85 1.61 1.65
CA LYS A 310 -12.17 2.11 1.22
C LYS A 310 -12.11 3.50 0.58
N ARG A 311 -11.04 4.26 0.85
CA ARG A 311 -10.99 5.67 0.43
C ARG A 311 -10.13 5.89 -0.80
N ARG A 312 -10.74 6.56 -1.78
CA ARG A 312 -10.14 7.00 -3.04
C ARG A 312 -9.78 8.48 -2.97
N GLU A 313 -9.10 8.88 -1.91
CA GLU A 313 -8.57 10.23 -1.79
C GLU A 313 -7.43 10.44 -2.79
N LYS A 314 -7.08 11.70 -3.03
CA LYS A 314 -5.90 12.02 -3.84
C LYS A 314 -4.67 11.82 -2.97
N CYS A 315 -3.64 11.20 -3.54
CA CYS A 315 -2.33 11.12 -2.93
C CYS A 315 -1.74 12.54 -2.80
N ASN A 316 -1.28 12.92 -1.61
CA ASN A 316 -0.58 14.18 -1.37
C ASN A 316 0.74 14.25 -2.14
N GLY A 317 1.39 13.11 -2.41
CA GLY A 317 2.65 13.08 -3.14
C GLY A 317 2.52 13.35 -4.64
N CYS A 318 1.59 12.69 -5.33
CA CYS A 318 1.47 12.77 -6.80
C CYS A 318 0.15 13.34 -7.31
N GLY A 319 -0.81 13.63 -6.44
CA GLY A 319 -2.14 14.14 -6.80
C GLY A 319 -3.08 13.11 -7.43
N ASN A 320 -2.61 11.90 -7.73
CA ASN A 320 -3.40 10.84 -8.34
C ASN A 320 -4.41 10.25 -7.34
N LYS A 321 -5.53 9.73 -7.85
CA LYS A 321 -6.51 9.03 -7.02
C LYS A 321 -6.00 7.64 -6.63
N CYS A 322 -6.01 7.34 -5.34
CA CYS A 322 -5.63 6.03 -4.82
C CYS A 322 -6.71 4.98 -5.13
N ARG A 323 -6.52 4.19 -6.20
CA ARG A 323 -7.55 3.25 -6.69
C ARG A 323 -7.74 2.00 -5.82
N PHE A 324 -6.68 1.57 -5.14
CA PHE A 324 -6.63 0.31 -4.38
C PHE A 324 -6.54 0.50 -2.86
N GLY A 325 -6.75 1.75 -2.38
CA GLY A 325 -6.55 2.16 -1.00
C GLY A 325 -5.37 3.10 -0.85
N ALA A 326 -5.25 3.74 0.31
CA ALA A 326 -4.23 4.74 0.62
C ALA A 326 -3.79 4.65 2.08
N PHE A 327 -2.57 5.08 2.37
CA PHE A 327 -2.09 5.31 3.73
C PHE A 327 -2.53 6.68 4.20
N ARG A 328 -3.41 6.75 5.20
CA ARG A 328 -3.99 8.01 5.68
C ARG A 328 -3.60 8.34 7.10
N CYS A 329 -3.54 9.63 7.37
CA CYS A 329 -3.49 10.15 8.72
C CYS A 329 -4.89 10.05 9.38
N GLY A 330 -4.93 9.73 10.68
CA GLY A 330 -6.16 9.78 11.47
C GLY A 330 -6.58 11.19 11.91
N GLU A 331 -5.62 12.12 11.95
CA GLU A 331 -5.76 13.46 12.53
C GLU A 331 -5.91 14.55 11.45
N CYS A 332 -5.27 14.34 10.29
CA CYS A 332 -5.19 15.29 9.19
C CYS A 332 -5.75 14.71 7.90
N ARG A 333 -6.10 15.58 6.94
CA ARG A 333 -6.46 15.17 5.56
C ARG A 333 -5.21 14.90 4.72
N PHE A 334 -4.42 13.92 5.14
CA PHE A 334 -3.20 13.49 4.48
C PHE A 334 -3.32 12.02 4.07
N ALA A 335 -3.02 11.72 2.81
CA ALA A 335 -3.10 10.39 2.22
C ALA A 335 -1.97 10.15 1.22
N LEU A 336 -1.39 8.95 1.21
CA LEU A 336 -0.36 8.54 0.25
C LEU A 336 -0.68 7.21 -0.41
N ASP A 337 -0.34 7.08 -1.69
CA ASP A 337 -0.34 5.80 -2.38
C ASP A 337 0.98 5.04 -2.19
N PHE A 338 0.96 3.74 -2.51
CA PHE A 338 2.17 2.91 -2.52
C PHE A 338 3.24 3.42 -3.49
N GLY A 339 2.84 4.10 -4.57
CA GLY A 339 3.77 4.64 -5.55
C GLY A 339 4.71 5.67 -4.93
N CYS A 340 4.13 6.69 -4.29
CA CYS A 340 4.85 7.76 -3.62
C CYS A 340 5.64 7.25 -2.41
N LEU A 341 5.05 6.35 -1.61
CA LEU A 341 5.75 5.73 -0.47
C LEU A 341 6.98 4.91 -0.85
N THR A 342 7.04 4.40 -2.08
CA THR A 342 8.16 3.58 -2.56
C THR A 342 9.12 4.32 -3.48
N LEU A 343 8.98 5.65 -3.60
CA LEU A 343 9.95 6.49 -4.30
C LEU A 343 11.29 6.49 -3.55
N PRO A 344 12.43 6.50 -4.26
CA PRO A 344 13.72 6.67 -3.63
C PRO A 344 13.80 8.02 -2.90
N HIS A 345 14.27 8.05 -1.65
CA HIS A 345 14.47 9.31 -0.92
C HIS A 345 15.55 10.20 -1.55
N SER A 346 16.45 9.60 -2.33
CA SER A 346 17.48 10.30 -3.09
C SER A 346 17.73 9.63 -4.43
N ALA A 347 17.99 10.41 -5.47
CA ALA A 347 18.32 9.90 -6.80
C ALA A 347 19.39 10.76 -7.49
N LEU A 348 20.29 10.10 -8.22
CA LEU A 348 21.25 10.79 -9.09
C LEU A 348 20.61 11.04 -10.45
N HIS A 349 20.83 12.22 -11.01
CA HIS A 349 20.44 12.51 -12.39
C HIS A 349 21.56 13.27 -13.08
N LYS A 350 21.77 12.99 -14.37
CA LYS A 350 22.86 13.56 -15.21
C LYS A 350 22.96 15.09 -15.27
N ILE A 351 21.99 15.82 -14.72
CA ILE A 351 22.02 17.31 -14.72
C ILE A 351 22.71 17.87 -13.48
N ASP A 352 22.87 17.04 -12.44
CA ASP A 352 23.41 17.44 -11.15
C ASP A 352 24.42 16.38 -10.71
N GLU A 353 25.59 16.83 -10.27
CA GLU A 353 26.61 15.93 -9.72
C GLU A 353 26.23 15.46 -8.31
N HIS A 354 25.32 16.16 -7.64
CA HIS A 354 24.81 15.80 -6.33
C HIS A 354 23.50 15.00 -6.43
N MET A 355 23.29 14.17 -5.41
CA MET A 355 22.03 13.44 -5.24
C MET A 355 20.88 14.43 -4.98
N LEU A 356 19.85 14.38 -5.82
CA LEU A 356 18.62 15.11 -5.55
C LEU A 356 17.81 14.35 -4.49
N LYS A 357 17.27 15.06 -3.50
CA LYS A 357 16.47 14.51 -2.40
C LYS A 357 14.98 14.73 -2.63
N LEU A 358 14.18 13.73 -2.33
CA LEU A 358 12.73 13.83 -2.36
C LEU A 358 12.29 14.85 -1.29
N THR A 359 11.48 15.81 -1.71
CA THR A 359 11.04 16.97 -0.93
C THR A 359 9.51 17.01 -0.94
N TYR A 360 8.93 17.31 0.22
CA TYR A 360 7.50 17.09 0.49
C TYR A 360 6.66 18.37 0.55
N ASP A 361 7.32 19.49 0.90
CA ASP A 361 6.73 20.81 1.01
C ASP A 361 7.52 21.79 0.13
N ASP A 362 6.86 22.84 -0.33
CA ASP A 362 7.47 23.88 -1.15
C ASP A 362 7.53 25.20 -0.40
N ASP A 363 8.66 25.45 0.24
CA ASP A 363 8.98 26.76 0.83
C ASP A 363 9.59 27.72 -0.21
N LYS A 364 9.80 27.27 -1.46
CA LYS A 364 10.50 28.04 -2.49
C LYS A 364 9.53 28.67 -3.49
N GLU A 365 9.88 29.87 -3.95
CA GLU A 365 9.14 30.58 -5.02
C GLU A 365 9.33 29.96 -6.42
N GLN A 366 10.18 28.93 -6.56
CA GLN A 366 10.47 28.28 -7.84
C GLN A 366 9.44 27.21 -8.19
N SER A 367 8.47 27.62 -8.99
CA SER A 367 7.38 26.78 -9.49
C SER A 367 7.71 26.02 -10.78
N TYR A 368 8.97 25.86 -11.18
CA TYR A 368 9.33 25.19 -12.45
C TYR A 368 10.29 24.03 -12.23
N CYS A 369 10.24 23.03 -13.12
CA CYS A 369 11.16 21.91 -13.14
C CYS A 369 12.35 22.20 -14.07
N ASP A 370 13.57 22.15 -13.55
CA ASP A 370 14.81 22.47 -14.30
C ASP A 370 15.13 21.47 -15.42
N ILE A 371 14.52 20.28 -15.41
CA ILE A 371 14.74 19.26 -16.44
C ILE A 371 13.84 19.47 -17.67
N CYS A 372 12.58 19.88 -17.45
CA CYS A 372 11.58 19.95 -18.52
C CYS A 372 11.02 21.34 -18.77
N GLU A 373 11.41 22.32 -17.96
CA GLU A 373 11.01 23.74 -18.04
C GLU A 373 9.49 23.94 -17.94
N ARG A 374 8.78 23.00 -17.32
CA ARG A 374 7.33 23.09 -17.07
C ARG A 374 7.05 23.45 -15.63
N GLU A 375 5.91 24.11 -15.44
CA GLU A 375 5.40 24.46 -14.12
C GLU A 375 5.10 23.20 -13.30
N ARG A 376 5.51 23.24 -12.03
CA ARG A 376 5.33 22.21 -11.02
C ARG A 376 4.21 22.64 -10.09
N ASP A 377 3.39 21.69 -9.65
CA ASP A 377 2.42 21.96 -8.58
C ASP A 377 3.16 22.00 -7.24
N PRO A 378 3.19 23.13 -6.52
CA PRO A 378 3.93 23.28 -5.26
C PRO A 378 3.37 22.40 -4.13
N ARG A 379 2.18 21.83 -4.30
CA ARG A 379 1.55 20.94 -3.31
C ARG A 379 1.97 19.48 -3.49
N LEU A 380 2.69 19.15 -4.56
CA LEU A 380 3.10 17.79 -4.89
C LEU A 380 4.59 17.60 -4.61
N TRP A 381 4.97 16.35 -4.36
CA TRP A 381 6.35 16.00 -4.07
C TRP A 381 7.26 16.17 -5.28
N TYR A 382 8.51 16.51 -5.01
CA TYR A 382 9.52 16.78 -6.04
C TYR A 382 10.91 16.46 -5.54
N TYR A 383 11.87 16.39 -6.46
CA TYR A 383 13.27 16.23 -6.08
C TYR A 383 13.96 17.59 -6.08
N SER A 384 14.79 17.83 -5.07
CA SER A 384 15.57 19.05 -4.97
C SER A 384 17.01 18.79 -4.55
N CYS A 385 17.92 19.66 -4.99
CA CYS A 385 19.31 19.72 -4.54
C CYS A 385 19.50 21.03 -3.79
N SER A 386 19.83 20.97 -2.50
CA SER A 386 20.07 22.18 -1.70
C SER A 386 21.40 22.88 -2.04
N ILE A 387 22.30 22.21 -2.77
CA ILE A 387 23.64 22.73 -3.12
C ILE A 387 23.56 23.49 -4.45
N CYS A 388 22.91 22.89 -5.45
CA CYS A 388 22.80 23.45 -6.80
C CYS A 388 21.53 24.28 -7.01
N ASP A 389 20.60 24.28 -6.04
CA ASP A 389 19.25 24.84 -6.15
C ASP A 389 18.37 24.16 -7.23
N THR A 390 18.82 23.02 -7.78
CA THR A 390 18.08 22.24 -8.77
C THR A 390 16.78 21.72 -8.18
N THR A 391 15.66 21.91 -8.88
CA THR A 391 14.36 21.31 -8.57
C THR A 391 13.78 20.60 -9.80
N ALA A 392 13.17 19.44 -9.59
CA ALA A 392 12.65 18.64 -10.69
C ALA A 392 11.47 17.75 -10.31
N HIS A 393 10.60 17.48 -11.28
CA HIS A 393 9.53 16.50 -11.12
C HIS A 393 10.10 15.10 -10.85
N PRO A 394 9.44 14.26 -10.03
CA PRO A 394 9.83 12.88 -9.80
C PRO A 394 10.04 12.07 -11.08
N GLU A 395 9.13 12.17 -12.04
CA GLU A 395 9.22 11.47 -13.33
C GLU A 395 10.34 12.01 -14.24
N CYS A 396 10.77 13.26 -14.05
CA CYS A 396 11.89 13.83 -14.81
C CYS A 396 13.24 13.33 -14.29
N VAL A 397 13.37 13.16 -12.97
CA VAL A 397 14.58 12.62 -12.32
C VAL A 397 14.70 11.12 -12.52
N LEU A 398 13.61 10.39 -12.27
CA LEU A 398 13.62 8.93 -12.24
C LEU A 398 13.36 8.30 -13.63
N GLY A 399 12.75 9.06 -14.55
CA GLY A 399 12.32 8.59 -15.86
C GLY A 399 10.95 7.90 -15.84
N GLN A 400 10.50 7.44 -17.03
CA GLN A 400 9.17 6.85 -17.21
C GLN A 400 9.03 5.45 -16.59
N PHE A 401 10.13 4.69 -16.53
CA PHE A 401 10.15 3.32 -16.00
C PHE A 401 11.28 3.14 -14.98
N PRO A 402 11.20 3.84 -13.84
CA PRO A 402 12.33 3.98 -12.91
C PRO A 402 12.72 2.69 -12.20
N PHE A 403 11.88 1.66 -12.28
CA PHE A 403 12.07 0.39 -11.59
C PHE A 403 12.13 -0.80 -12.55
N VAL A 404 12.30 -0.54 -13.85
CA VAL A 404 12.57 -1.57 -14.86
C VAL A 404 14.07 -1.60 -15.13
N LYS A 405 14.68 -2.78 -15.17
CA LYS A 405 16.10 -2.91 -15.50
C LYS A 405 16.37 -2.54 -16.96
N ASP A 406 17.51 -1.92 -17.19
CA ASP A 406 17.98 -1.55 -18.53
C ASP A 406 18.21 -2.79 -19.41
N GLY A 407 17.96 -2.64 -20.72
CA GLY A 407 18.18 -3.71 -21.71
C GLY A 407 17.08 -4.78 -21.79
N VAL A 408 15.95 -4.61 -21.10
CA VAL A 408 14.82 -5.55 -21.17
C VAL A 408 13.89 -5.20 -22.34
N THR A 409 13.71 -6.13 -23.28
CA THR A 409 12.75 -5.99 -24.38
C THR A 409 11.33 -6.31 -23.89
N PHE A 410 10.37 -5.41 -24.12
CA PHE A 410 8.96 -5.59 -23.74
C PHE A 410 8.08 -5.77 -24.99
N PRO A 411 7.15 -6.75 -25.02
CA PRO A 411 6.09 -6.78 -26.00
C PRO A 411 5.09 -5.68 -25.67
N TYR A 412 5.32 -4.48 -26.21
CA TYR A 412 4.39 -3.38 -26.07
C TYR A 412 3.16 -3.68 -26.93
N TYR A 413 2.05 -4.09 -26.30
CA TYR A 413 0.74 -4.09 -26.96
C TYR A 413 0.25 -2.64 -27.08
N HIS A 414 0.87 -1.88 -27.98
CA HIS A 414 0.26 -0.66 -28.49
C HIS A 414 -0.71 -1.08 -29.60
N ASN A 415 -2.00 -0.93 -29.33
CA ASN A 415 -2.91 -0.64 -30.43
C ASN A 415 -2.48 0.70 -31.00
N HIS A 416 -1.91 0.59 -32.21
CA HIS A 416 -1.48 1.62 -33.15
C HIS A 416 0.02 1.92 -33.20
N HIS A 417 0.56 1.52 -34.37
CA HIS A 417 1.90 1.63 -34.93
C HIS A 417 2.73 2.83 -34.45
N HIS A 418 3.93 2.56 -33.93
CA HIS A 418 5.18 2.68 -34.70
C HIS A 418 6.29 1.83 -34.06
N ASP A 419 7.02 1.10 -34.91
CA ASP A 419 8.25 0.38 -34.56
C ASP A 419 9.31 1.33 -33.98
N LEU A 420 10.05 0.89 -32.97
CA LEU A 420 11.53 0.92 -32.94
C LEU A 420 12.10 0.31 -31.64
N ASN A 421 13.08 -0.57 -31.83
CA ASN A 421 13.84 -1.27 -30.80
C ASN A 421 14.74 -0.32 -29.98
N PHE A 422 14.78 -0.63 -28.69
CA PHE A 422 15.61 -0.10 -27.62
C PHE A 422 17.11 -0.16 -27.97
N LEU A 423 17.83 0.97 -27.96
CA LEU A 423 19.28 1.08 -27.75
C LEU A 423 19.69 2.56 -27.57
N GLU A 424 20.58 2.81 -26.61
CA GLU A 424 20.97 4.09 -25.99
C GLU A 424 21.71 5.11 -26.89
N ARG A 425 21.25 5.40 -28.12
CA ARG A 425 21.93 6.35 -29.02
C ARG A 425 21.13 7.54 -29.55
N LEU A 426 19.94 7.83 -29.02
CA LEU A 426 19.13 8.98 -29.46
C LEU A 426 19.08 10.18 -28.50
N ARG A 427 20.08 10.37 -27.62
CA ARG A 427 20.26 11.66 -26.92
C ARG A 427 20.85 12.76 -27.81
N ALA A 428 21.45 12.45 -28.96
CA ALA A 428 22.06 13.44 -29.85
C ALA A 428 21.18 13.83 -31.07
N ILE A 429 20.35 12.92 -31.59
CA ILE A 429 19.59 13.18 -32.84
C ILE A 429 18.22 13.81 -32.55
N LEU A 430 17.61 13.59 -31.37
CA LEU A 430 16.36 14.25 -31.00
C LEU A 430 16.53 15.75 -30.74
N ASN A 431 17.67 16.18 -30.20
CA ASN A 431 17.98 17.62 -30.09
C ASN A 431 18.18 18.27 -31.47
N ALA A 432 18.72 17.54 -32.46
CA ALA A 432 18.84 18.04 -33.83
C ALA A 432 17.48 18.18 -34.54
N LEU A 433 16.52 17.28 -34.27
CA LEU A 433 15.17 17.33 -34.86
C LEU A 433 14.23 18.31 -34.15
N ILE A 434 14.47 18.63 -32.88
CA ILE A 434 13.69 19.66 -32.15
C ILE A 434 14.05 21.06 -32.66
N VAL A 435 15.32 21.33 -32.98
CA VAL A 435 15.77 22.61 -33.56
C VAL A 435 15.17 22.83 -34.96
N GLU A 436 15.07 21.79 -35.81
CA GLU A 436 14.40 21.92 -37.12
C GLU A 436 12.87 22.10 -37.01
N SER A 437 12.23 21.57 -35.96
CA SER A 437 10.79 21.76 -35.74
C SER A 437 10.44 23.17 -35.23
N PHE A 438 11.32 23.79 -34.44
CA PHE A 438 11.15 25.18 -33.98
C PHE A 438 11.40 26.21 -35.08
N ALA A 439 12.35 25.95 -36.00
CA ALA A 439 12.56 26.79 -37.18
C ALA A 439 11.38 26.75 -38.17
N LYS A 440 10.65 25.62 -38.26
CA LYS A 440 9.45 25.51 -39.12
C LYS A 440 8.17 26.07 -38.49
N LYS A 441 8.08 26.13 -37.15
CA LYS A 441 6.88 26.65 -36.43
C LYS A 441 6.86 28.18 -36.27
N THR A 442 8.01 28.84 -36.39
CA THR A 442 8.08 30.31 -36.43
C THR A 442 7.71 30.89 -37.81
N PHE A 443 7.79 30.11 -38.89
CA PHE A 443 7.39 30.54 -40.24
C PHE A 443 5.93 30.26 -40.62
N SER A 444 5.18 29.47 -39.83
CA SER A 444 3.78 29.14 -40.13
C SER A 444 2.74 30.13 -39.56
N ASN A 445 3.13 31.08 -38.71
CA ASN A 445 2.22 32.02 -38.03
C ASN A 445 2.17 33.44 -38.62
N VAL A 446 2.67 33.67 -39.84
CA VAL A 446 2.53 34.98 -40.53
C VAL A 446 1.71 34.88 -41.83
N LYS A 447 0.98 33.78 -42.06
CA LYS A 447 0.18 33.58 -43.29
C LYS A 447 -1.30 33.29 -43.04
N SER A 448 -1.96 34.08 -42.20
CA SER A 448 -3.44 34.11 -42.15
C SER A 448 -4.06 35.50 -41.95
N LEU A 449 -3.42 36.55 -42.45
CA LEU A 449 -4.05 37.86 -42.61
C LEU A 449 -3.72 38.42 -44.00
N HIS A 450 -4.77 38.78 -44.74
CA HIS A 450 -4.82 39.33 -46.09
C HIS A 450 -4.75 38.38 -47.30
N ALA A 451 -5.93 37.84 -47.66
CA ALA A 451 -6.33 37.71 -49.05
C ALA A 451 -7.03 39.02 -49.48
N THR A 452 -6.33 39.92 -50.17
CA THR A 452 -6.96 40.89 -51.09
C THR A 452 -5.90 41.42 -52.07
N ILE A 453 -6.25 41.39 -53.36
CA ILE A 453 -5.68 42.12 -54.51
C ILE A 453 -4.66 41.35 -55.41
N LEU A 454 -5.05 41.37 -56.70
CA LEU A 454 -4.54 40.85 -57.98
C LEU A 454 -3.03 41.05 -58.34
N PRO A 455 -2.54 40.41 -59.44
CA PRO A 455 -1.12 40.11 -59.70
C PRO A 455 -0.40 41.20 -60.51
N ILE A 456 0.95 41.18 -60.55
CA ILE A 456 1.80 41.55 -61.71
C ILE A 456 3.29 41.18 -61.45
N ALA A 457 3.83 40.37 -62.36
CA ALA A 457 5.14 40.38 -63.02
C ALA A 457 6.50 40.54 -62.27
N ASN A 458 7.37 39.57 -62.59
CA ASN A 458 8.70 39.72 -63.20
C ASN A 458 9.98 40.01 -62.39
N VAL A 459 11.00 39.21 -62.78
CA VAL A 459 12.45 39.50 -62.87
C VAL A 459 13.32 39.11 -61.67
N GLY A 460 14.32 38.27 -61.96
CA GLY A 460 15.69 38.53 -61.47
C GLY A 460 16.41 37.40 -60.75
N ILE A 461 16.86 36.39 -61.49
CA ILE A 461 17.97 35.49 -61.08
C ILE A 461 19.30 36.24 -61.23
N ASN A 462 20.15 36.24 -60.19
CA ASN A 462 21.61 36.28 -60.30
C ASN A 462 22.22 35.82 -58.96
N LYS A 463 22.81 34.62 -58.89
CA LYS A 463 24.21 34.27 -59.19
C LYS A 463 25.25 34.73 -58.15
N SER A 464 25.78 33.72 -57.45
CA SER A 464 27.22 33.40 -57.32
C SER A 464 28.11 34.19 -56.36
N LYS A 465 28.73 33.43 -55.42
CA LYS A 465 30.18 33.34 -55.05
C LYS A 465 30.26 32.90 -53.56
N ALA A 466 30.73 31.71 -53.19
CA ALA A 466 32.03 31.05 -53.32
C ALA A 466 33.16 31.73 -52.51
N LEU A 467 33.98 30.87 -51.86
CA LEU A 467 35.33 31.06 -51.28
C LEU A 467 35.33 31.45 -49.77
N TRP A 468 35.94 30.74 -48.81
CA TRP A 468 36.78 29.53 -48.73
C TRP A 468 36.41 28.74 -47.47
#